data_AF-A0A1F9N197-F1
#
_entry.id   AF-A0A1F9N197-F1
#
_cell.length_a   1.000
_cell.length_b   1.000
_cell.length_c   1.000
_cell.angle_alpha   90.00
_cell.angle_beta   90.00
_cell.angle_gamma   90.00
#
_symmetry.space_group_name_H-M   'P 1'
#
loop_
_entity.id
_entity.type
_entity.pdbx_description
1 polymer ?
#
loop_
_entity_poly.entity_id
_entity_poly.type
_entity_poly.pdbx_seq_one_letter_code
_entity_poly.pdbx_strand_id
1 'polypeptide(L)'
;MKRVFVDFVNGNRHDLPGRPSDLIGMIVFARFADTVCPLTLAHGALSQFIGKVQLVQRKFEDGTAIGDALALAAARLKTAEETLARQTGEEAQKYELKSKVIILLTDGQINCGKRTLEDAAKLCAEWKIKVYAIGVGGGDAVTTIQTPFGAYKFAAGGPSVDEDVLAELARATGGIFRMAHDADSLKAVYQEIDRLERSEVESIRFMDYREMFVPFALAALAILIVEVLLQCTVFRRIP
;
A
#
# COMPACT_ATOMS: atom_id res chain seq x y z
N MET A 1 -15.64 6.72 -0.73
CA MET A 1 -14.63 5.91 -0.01
C MET A 1 -13.81 5.06 -0.97
N LYS A 2 -14.25 3.85 -1.38
CA LYS A 2 -13.46 2.95 -2.24
C LYS A 2 -12.93 3.57 -3.53
N ARG A 3 -13.75 4.37 -4.20
CA ARG A 3 -13.36 5.11 -5.41
C ARG A 3 -12.20 6.09 -5.16
N VAL A 4 -12.22 6.79 -4.02
CA VAL A 4 -11.18 7.75 -3.64
C VAL A 4 -9.83 7.03 -3.46
N PHE A 5 -9.83 5.84 -2.87
CA PHE A 5 -8.61 5.02 -2.79
C PHE A 5 -8.12 4.59 -4.17
N VAL A 6 -9.00 4.12 -5.06
CA VAL A 6 -8.62 3.75 -6.44
C VAL A 6 -8.03 4.95 -7.18
N ASP A 7 -8.62 6.13 -7.02
CA ASP A 7 -8.13 7.37 -7.62
C ASP A 7 -6.78 7.80 -7.00
N PHE A 8 -6.54 7.53 -5.72
CA PHE A 8 -5.25 7.78 -5.07
C PHE A 8 -4.13 6.87 -5.59
N VAL A 9 -4.45 5.59 -5.82
CA VAL A 9 -3.47 4.61 -6.32
C VAL A 9 -3.18 4.80 -7.82
N ASN A 10 -4.22 4.78 -8.65
CA ASN A 10 -4.08 4.84 -10.10
C ASN A 10 -3.88 6.27 -10.63
N GLY A 11 -4.14 7.28 -9.79
CA GLY A 11 -4.23 8.66 -10.20
C GLY A 11 -5.57 8.99 -10.85
N ASN A 12 -5.90 10.27 -10.86
CA ASN A 12 -6.99 10.83 -11.63
C ASN A 12 -6.48 12.00 -12.48
N ARG A 13 -7.22 12.39 -13.51
CA ARG A 13 -6.79 13.45 -14.46
C ARG A 13 -6.80 14.87 -13.86
N HIS A 14 -7.11 15.03 -12.57
CA HIS A 14 -7.38 16.33 -11.96
C HIS A 14 -6.42 16.63 -10.81
N ASP A 15 -6.51 15.88 -9.71
CA ASP A 15 -5.99 16.33 -8.42
C ASP A 15 -5.11 15.30 -7.69
N LEU A 16 -4.99 14.07 -8.20
CA LEU A 16 -4.14 13.02 -7.64
C LEU A 16 -3.27 12.44 -8.77
N PRO A 17 -1.92 12.56 -8.69
CA PRO A 17 -1.02 12.14 -9.76
C PRO A 17 -0.93 10.61 -9.92
N GLY A 18 -1.39 9.85 -8.92
CA GLY A 18 -1.24 8.40 -8.87
C GLY A 18 0.14 7.96 -8.40
N ARG A 19 0.28 6.68 -8.10
CA ARG A 19 1.48 6.10 -7.46
C ARG A 19 2.07 4.94 -8.24
N PRO A 20 2.41 5.10 -9.53
CA PRO A 20 2.80 4.01 -10.43
C PRO A 20 4.08 3.27 -10.02
N SER A 21 4.91 3.87 -9.17
CA SER A 21 6.17 3.30 -8.69
C SER A 21 6.12 2.80 -7.25
N ASP A 22 4.98 2.94 -6.56
CA ASP A 22 4.87 2.54 -5.17
C ASP A 22 4.39 1.10 -5.06
N LEU A 23 5.04 0.35 -4.16
CA LEU A 23 4.55 -0.96 -3.74
C LEU A 23 3.37 -0.75 -2.78
N ILE A 24 2.20 -1.24 -3.17
CA ILE A 24 0.98 -1.05 -2.38
C ILE A 24 0.42 -2.42 -2.02
N GLY A 25 0.12 -2.60 -0.74
CA GLY A 25 -0.57 -3.77 -0.19
C GLY A 25 -1.84 -3.34 0.53
N MET A 26 -2.69 -4.31 0.84
CA MET A 26 -3.95 -4.06 1.54
C MET A 26 -4.16 -5.12 2.62
N ILE A 27 -4.38 -4.64 3.84
CA ILE A 27 -4.77 -5.44 4.99
C ILE A 27 -6.17 -4.99 5.40
N VAL A 28 -7.04 -5.94 5.64
CA VAL A 28 -8.34 -5.71 6.27
C VAL A 28 -8.27 -6.21 7.69
N PHE A 29 -8.99 -5.54 8.58
CA PHE A 29 -9.04 -5.95 9.97
C PHE A 29 -10.44 -5.75 10.54
N ALA A 30 -10.77 -6.64 11.45
CA ALA A 30 -11.88 -6.51 12.38
C ALA A 30 -11.36 -7.11 13.70
N ARG A 31 -11.98 -8.18 14.20
CA ARG A 31 -11.42 -8.96 15.31
C ARG A 31 -10.04 -9.56 15.00
N PHE A 32 -9.79 -9.90 13.75
CA PHE A 32 -8.50 -10.39 13.26
C PHE A 32 -8.05 -9.52 12.08
N ALA A 33 -6.74 -9.47 11.85
CA ALA A 33 -6.14 -8.76 10.73
C ALA A 33 -5.63 -9.74 9.68
N ASP A 34 -6.01 -9.53 8.43
CA ASP A 34 -5.66 -10.39 7.31
C ASP A 34 -5.16 -9.60 6.11
N THR A 35 -4.14 -10.15 5.44
CA THR A 35 -3.59 -9.56 4.21
C THR A 35 -4.45 -9.98 3.02
N VAL A 36 -5.21 -9.05 2.45
CA VAL A 36 -6.04 -9.29 1.25
C VAL A 36 -5.21 -9.17 -0.02
N CYS A 37 -4.28 -8.21 -0.04
CA CYS A 37 -3.39 -7.99 -1.16
C CYS A 37 -1.95 -7.83 -0.63
N PRO A 38 -0.99 -8.67 -1.04
CA PRO A 38 0.41 -8.45 -0.72
C PRO A 38 0.92 -7.18 -1.42
N LEU A 39 2.04 -6.63 -0.95
CA LEU A 39 2.72 -5.49 -1.56
C LEU A 39 3.05 -5.78 -3.03
N THR A 40 2.49 -5.00 -3.95
CA THR A 40 2.66 -5.19 -5.40
C THR A 40 2.72 -3.85 -6.14
N LEU A 41 3.43 -3.84 -7.28
CA LEU A 41 3.40 -2.75 -8.26
C LEU A 41 2.20 -2.88 -9.21
N ALA A 42 1.53 -4.04 -9.23
CA ALA A 42 0.41 -4.30 -10.13
C ALA A 42 -0.89 -3.69 -9.60
N HIS A 43 -1.01 -2.35 -9.67
CA HIS A 43 -2.19 -1.61 -9.18
C HIS A 43 -3.51 -2.00 -9.85
N GLY A 44 -3.46 -2.53 -11.07
CA GLY A 44 -4.63 -3.10 -11.74
C GLY A 44 -5.29 -4.23 -10.95
N ALA A 45 -4.51 -5.05 -10.23
CA ALA A 45 -5.03 -6.13 -9.40
C ALA A 45 -5.67 -5.60 -8.10
N LEU A 46 -5.12 -4.53 -7.51
CA LEU A 46 -5.66 -3.89 -6.29
C LEU A 46 -7.11 -3.44 -6.46
N SER A 47 -7.47 -2.94 -7.64
CA SER A 47 -8.85 -2.53 -7.97
C SER A 47 -9.84 -3.69 -7.89
N GLN A 48 -9.41 -4.92 -8.20
CA GLN A 48 -10.25 -6.11 -8.08
C GLN A 48 -10.38 -6.55 -6.63
N PHE A 49 -9.32 -6.43 -5.82
CA PHE A 49 -9.35 -6.76 -4.41
C PHE A 49 -10.25 -5.80 -3.62
N ILE A 50 -10.16 -4.48 -3.84
CA ILE A 50 -11.00 -3.49 -3.13
C ILE A 50 -12.50 -3.62 -3.47
N GLY A 51 -12.82 -4.07 -4.69
CA GLY A 51 -14.19 -4.42 -5.06
C GLY A 51 -14.78 -5.51 -4.16
N LYS A 52 -13.95 -6.50 -3.78
CA LYS A 52 -14.32 -7.65 -2.95
C LYS A 52 -14.31 -7.36 -1.44
N VAL A 53 -13.61 -6.32 -0.98
CA VAL A 53 -13.62 -5.92 0.44
C VAL A 53 -15.02 -5.46 0.82
N GLN A 54 -15.80 -6.31 1.48
CA GLN A 54 -17.09 -5.92 2.05
C GLN A 54 -16.87 -5.54 3.52
N LEU A 55 -17.50 -4.45 3.97
CA LEU A 55 -17.57 -4.15 5.40
C LEU A 55 -18.23 -5.35 6.09
N VAL A 56 -17.57 -5.90 7.11
CA VAL A 56 -18.02 -7.12 7.77
C VAL A 56 -19.35 -6.82 8.48
N GLN A 57 -20.44 -7.42 7.99
CA GLN A 57 -21.78 -7.29 8.60
C GLN A 57 -22.09 -8.41 9.61
N ARG A 58 -21.14 -9.33 9.85
CA ARG A 58 -21.34 -10.51 10.71
C ARG A 58 -20.82 -10.23 12.12
N LYS A 59 -21.73 -10.21 13.10
CA LYS A 59 -21.49 -9.99 14.54
C LYS A 59 -20.42 -10.89 15.22
N PHE A 60 -19.95 -11.96 14.57
CA PHE A 60 -19.00 -12.91 15.18
C PHE A 60 -17.53 -12.49 15.02
N GLU A 61 -17.25 -11.65 14.03
CA GLU A 61 -15.94 -11.03 13.78
C GLU A 61 -15.91 -9.56 14.23
N ASP A 62 -16.96 -9.15 14.94
CA ASP A 62 -17.11 -7.80 15.47
C ASP A 62 -16.03 -7.55 16.52
N GLY A 63 -15.27 -6.49 16.30
CA GLY A 63 -14.02 -6.22 16.97
C GLY A 63 -13.10 -5.36 16.11
N THR A 64 -12.21 -4.61 16.72
CA THR A 64 -11.33 -3.65 16.05
C THR A 64 -9.91 -3.82 16.60
N ALA A 65 -9.19 -4.80 16.06
CA ALA A 65 -7.83 -5.16 16.45
C ALA A 65 -6.77 -4.32 15.72
N ILE A 66 -6.76 -3.01 15.99
CA ILE A 66 -5.85 -2.05 15.31
C ILE A 66 -4.38 -2.39 15.59
N GLY A 67 -4.02 -2.73 16.83
CA GLY A 67 -2.63 -3.06 17.20
C GLY A 67 -2.09 -4.27 16.44
N ASP A 68 -2.89 -5.32 16.28
CA ASP A 68 -2.52 -6.51 15.53
C ASP A 68 -2.42 -6.22 14.02
N ALA A 69 -3.33 -5.39 13.49
CA ALA A 69 -3.31 -4.96 12.09
C ALA A 69 -2.05 -4.15 11.74
N LEU A 70 -1.68 -3.19 12.61
CA LEU A 70 -0.47 -2.40 12.46
C LEU A 70 0.79 -3.27 12.54
N ALA A 71 0.84 -4.20 13.49
CA ALA A 71 1.95 -5.14 13.61
C ALA A 71 2.09 -6.04 12.37
N LEU A 72 0.96 -6.53 11.83
CA LEU A 72 0.96 -7.31 10.60
C LEU A 72 1.44 -6.46 9.41
N ALA A 73 0.96 -5.23 9.28
CA ALA A 73 1.38 -4.31 8.22
C ALA A 73 2.88 -4.00 8.29
N ALA A 74 3.39 -3.70 9.49
CA ALA A 74 4.80 -3.47 9.74
C ALA A 74 5.64 -4.70 9.38
N ALA A 75 5.19 -5.91 9.73
CA ALA A 75 5.87 -7.14 9.38
C ALA A 75 5.91 -7.37 7.86
N ARG A 76 4.82 -7.09 7.14
CA ARG A 76 4.79 -7.20 5.67
C ARG A 76 5.75 -6.22 5.00
N LEU A 77 5.82 -4.98 5.47
CA LEU A 77 6.78 -3.99 4.96
C LEU A 77 8.22 -4.43 5.20
N LYS A 78 8.53 -4.94 6.40
CA LYS A 78 9.86 -5.47 6.73
C LYS A 78 10.24 -6.67 5.87
N THR A 79 9.34 -7.64 5.70
CA THR A 79 9.59 -8.81 4.84
C THR A 79 9.78 -8.39 3.38
N ALA A 80 9.05 -7.38 2.89
CA ALA A 80 9.23 -6.86 1.54
C ALA A 80 10.61 -6.20 1.37
N GLU A 81 11.05 -5.39 2.33
CA GLU A 81 12.39 -4.81 2.37
C GLU A 81 13.49 -5.88 2.31
N GLU A 82 13.38 -6.91 3.16
CA GLU A 82 14.32 -8.03 3.21
C GLU A 82 14.33 -8.84 1.90
N THR A 83 13.17 -9.05 1.29
CA THR A 83 13.05 -9.80 0.02
C THR A 83 13.67 -9.05 -1.13
N LEU A 84 13.42 -7.73 -1.23
CA LEU A 84 14.01 -6.87 -2.24
C LEU A 84 15.53 -6.79 -2.06
N ALA A 85 16.00 -6.62 -0.82
CA ALA A 85 17.43 -6.62 -0.53
C ALA A 85 18.13 -7.92 -0.98
N ARG A 86 17.50 -9.09 -0.79
CA ARG A 86 18.04 -10.38 -1.25
C ARG A 86 18.07 -10.53 -2.77
N GLN A 87 17.11 -9.93 -3.48
CA GLN A 87 17.02 -10.01 -4.94
C GLN A 87 18.05 -9.14 -5.66
N THR A 88 18.65 -8.15 -5.00
CA THR A 88 19.49 -7.14 -5.66
C THR A 88 21.00 -7.47 -5.71
N GLY A 89 21.44 -8.64 -5.20
CA GLY A 89 22.84 -9.10 -5.31
C GLY A 89 23.88 -8.28 -4.52
N GLU A 90 25.14 -8.75 -4.50
CA GLU A 90 26.23 -8.21 -3.67
C GLU A 90 26.75 -6.81 -4.08
N GLU A 91 26.47 -6.31 -5.29
CA GLU A 91 26.95 -5.01 -5.78
C GLU A 91 25.95 -3.84 -5.64
N ALA A 92 24.69 -4.12 -5.29
CA ALA A 92 23.73 -3.07 -4.97
C ALA A 92 23.90 -2.68 -3.51
N GLN A 93 24.59 -1.57 -3.26
CA GLN A 93 24.59 -0.92 -1.94
C GLN A 93 23.17 -0.81 -1.40
N LYS A 94 22.83 -1.69 -0.45
CA LYS A 94 21.79 -1.53 0.57
C LYS A 94 20.51 -0.87 0.02
N TYR A 95 19.69 -1.62 -0.70
CA TYR A 95 18.35 -1.15 -1.10
C TYR A 95 17.51 -0.93 0.17
N GLU A 96 17.54 0.30 0.70
CA GLU A 96 16.71 0.76 1.81
C GLU A 96 15.47 1.42 1.20
N LEU A 97 14.28 0.94 1.58
CA LEU A 97 13.03 1.58 1.15
C LEU A 97 13.05 3.02 1.67
N LYS A 98 13.17 3.99 0.75
CA LYS A 98 13.32 5.42 1.09
C LYS A 98 12.20 5.93 1.99
N SER A 99 10.98 5.43 1.80
CA SER A 99 9.85 5.71 2.68
C SER A 99 9.00 4.45 2.89
N LYS A 100 8.60 4.23 4.15
CA LYS A 100 7.68 3.15 4.57
C LYS A 100 6.51 3.78 5.30
N VAL A 101 5.31 3.54 4.78
CA VAL A 101 4.10 4.23 5.22
C VAL A 101 2.96 3.23 5.41
N ILE A 102 2.22 3.39 6.49
CA ILE A 102 0.94 2.71 6.74
C ILE A 102 -0.15 3.77 6.78
N ILE A 103 -1.21 3.60 5.98
CA ILE A 103 -2.41 4.42 6.05
C ILE A 103 -3.49 3.58 6.74
N LEU A 104 -3.80 3.92 7.98
CA LEU A 104 -4.83 3.28 8.79
C LEU A 104 -6.16 4.01 8.57
N LEU A 105 -7.18 3.30 8.11
CA LEU A 105 -8.55 3.80 7.99
C LEU A 105 -9.42 3.03 9.00
N THR A 106 -10.05 3.73 9.95
CA THR A 106 -10.90 3.11 10.99
C THR A 106 -12.09 3.99 11.34
N ASP A 107 -13.24 3.37 11.59
CA ASP A 107 -14.49 4.01 12.04
C ASP A 107 -14.86 3.69 13.49
N GLY A 108 -14.06 2.84 14.17
CA GLY A 108 -14.36 2.33 15.50
C GLY A 108 -13.22 2.48 16.51
N GLN A 109 -13.58 2.26 17.78
CA GLN A 109 -12.66 2.20 18.93
C GLN A 109 -11.94 0.87 19.01
N ILE A 110 -10.75 0.88 19.60
CA ILE A 110 -9.98 -0.33 19.85
C ILE A 110 -10.63 -1.11 20.98
N ASN A 111 -11.26 -2.24 20.66
CA ASN A 111 -12.00 -3.05 21.63
C ASN A 111 -11.46 -4.49 21.77
N CYS A 112 -10.50 -4.89 20.93
CA CYS A 112 -9.91 -6.22 20.96
C CYS A 112 -8.51 -6.24 20.33
N GLY A 113 -7.86 -7.40 20.37
CA GLY A 113 -6.52 -7.62 19.84
C GLY A 113 -5.55 -8.09 20.92
N LYS A 114 -4.46 -8.73 20.51
CA LYS A 114 -3.42 -9.21 21.45
C LYS A 114 -2.38 -8.15 21.72
N ARG A 115 -2.06 -7.30 20.74
CA ARG A 115 -1.07 -6.23 20.86
C ARG A 115 -1.72 -4.91 21.22
N THR A 116 -1.08 -4.18 22.13
CA THR A 116 -1.48 -2.81 22.46
C THR A 116 -1.14 -1.86 21.31
N LEU A 117 -1.80 -0.71 21.27
CA LEU A 117 -1.50 0.30 20.26
C LEU A 117 -0.11 0.92 20.46
N GLU A 118 0.30 1.10 21.72
CA GLU A 118 1.63 1.60 22.07
C GLU A 118 2.74 0.68 21.56
N ASP A 119 2.58 -0.65 21.73
CA ASP A 119 3.56 -1.62 21.26
C ASP A 119 3.65 -1.61 19.73
N ALA A 120 2.50 -1.49 19.05
CA ALA A 120 2.45 -1.36 17.60
C ALA A 120 3.10 -0.05 17.12
N ALA A 121 2.88 1.06 17.81
CA ALA A 121 3.49 2.35 17.52
C ALA A 121 5.02 2.30 17.66
N LYS A 122 5.51 1.72 18.76
CA LYS A 122 6.95 1.50 18.99
C LYS A 122 7.59 0.65 17.90
N LEU A 123 6.93 -0.44 17.51
CA LEU A 123 7.39 -1.31 16.42
C LEU A 123 7.49 -0.56 15.09
N CYS A 124 6.48 0.26 14.76
CA CYS A 124 6.48 1.07 13.56
C CYS A 124 7.61 2.10 13.60
N ALA A 125 7.78 2.81 14.72
CA ALA A 125 8.84 3.79 14.90
C ALA A 125 10.24 3.16 14.79
N GLU A 126 10.47 2.00 15.42
CA GLU A 126 11.74 1.27 15.35
C GLU A 126 12.11 0.90 13.90
N TRP A 127 11.14 0.50 13.09
CA TRP A 127 11.34 0.14 11.69
C TRP A 127 11.22 1.32 10.73
N LYS A 128 11.19 2.56 11.25
CA LYS A 128 11.04 3.81 10.49
C LYS A 128 9.80 3.82 9.58
N ILE A 129 8.69 3.30 10.08
CA ILE A 129 7.40 3.24 9.39
C ILE A 129 6.50 4.34 9.96
N LYS A 130 6.09 5.27 9.10
CA LYS A 130 5.14 6.33 9.48
C LYS A 130 3.71 5.80 9.40
N VAL A 131 2.89 6.12 10.40
CA VAL A 131 1.48 5.74 10.42
C VAL A 131 0.62 6.99 10.24
N TYR A 132 -0.13 7.04 9.15
CA TYR A 132 -1.17 8.03 8.90
C TYR A 132 -2.51 7.44 9.30
N ALA A 133 -3.13 8.00 10.34
CA ALA A 133 -4.41 7.53 10.85
C ALA A 133 -5.55 8.41 10.32
N ILE A 134 -6.56 7.77 9.74
CA ILE A 134 -7.73 8.42 9.18
C ILE A 134 -8.95 7.85 9.90
N GLY A 135 -9.57 8.67 10.74
CA GLY A 135 -10.84 8.34 11.39
C GLY A 135 -11.99 8.58 10.41
N VAL A 136 -12.82 7.59 10.19
CA VAL A 136 -14.03 7.69 9.37
C VAL A 136 -15.24 7.75 10.27
N GLY A 137 -15.95 8.87 10.26
CA GLY A 137 -17.14 9.02 11.09
C GLY A 137 -17.99 10.18 10.60
N GLY A 138 -19.32 10.00 10.62
CA GLY A 138 -20.23 11.11 10.41
C GLY A 138 -20.22 11.99 11.65
N GLY A 139 -19.68 13.20 11.54
CA GLY A 139 -19.88 14.22 12.58
C GLY A 139 -21.37 14.33 12.88
N ASP A 140 -21.71 14.25 14.18
CA ASP A 140 -23.07 14.36 14.70
C ASP A 140 -24.14 13.62 13.89
N ALA A 141 -24.12 12.29 13.91
CA ALA A 141 -25.26 11.49 13.46
C ALA A 141 -26.47 11.80 14.36
N VAL A 142 -27.26 12.81 14.04
CA VAL A 142 -28.50 13.12 14.77
C VAL A 142 -29.54 12.07 14.42
N THR A 143 -29.76 11.10 15.31
CA THR A 143 -30.85 10.13 15.12
C THR A 143 -32.17 10.80 15.50
N THR A 144 -33.11 10.74 14.57
CA THR A 144 -34.47 11.21 14.80
C THR A 144 -35.33 10.00 15.16
N ILE A 145 -35.79 9.93 16.40
CA ILE A 145 -36.82 8.96 16.80
C ILE A 145 -38.19 9.62 16.69
N GLN A 146 -39.14 8.93 16.06
CA GLN A 146 -40.53 9.32 16.11
C GLN A 146 -41.13 8.83 17.42
N THR A 147 -41.55 9.76 18.27
CA THR A 147 -42.34 9.48 19.47
C THR A 147 -43.79 9.93 19.25
N PRO A 148 -44.77 9.43 20.03
CA PRO A 148 -46.16 9.89 19.96
C PRO A 148 -46.34 11.41 20.18
N PHE A 149 -45.32 12.09 20.72
CA PHE A 149 -45.29 13.53 20.99
C PHE A 149 -44.50 14.33 19.94
N GLY A 150 -44.02 13.70 18.86
CA GLY A 150 -43.27 14.34 17.77
C GLY A 150 -41.91 13.70 17.49
N ALA A 151 -41.20 14.27 16.51
CA ALA A 151 -39.87 13.84 16.12
C ALA A 151 -38.82 14.41 17.09
N TYR A 152 -38.21 13.55 17.91
CA TYR A 152 -37.14 13.94 18.82
C TYR A 152 -35.78 13.67 18.16
N LYS A 153 -35.00 14.74 17.99
CA LYS A 153 -33.65 14.69 17.43
C LYS A 153 -32.66 14.64 18.59
N PHE A 154 -31.89 13.57 18.70
CA PHE A 154 -30.76 13.49 19.63
C PHE A 154 -29.50 13.12 18.85
N ALA A 155 -28.34 13.61 19.30
CA ALA A 155 -27.07 13.12 18.77
C ALA A 155 -27.01 11.62 19.09
N ALA A 156 -27.15 10.77 18.07
CA ALA A 156 -26.76 9.39 18.25
C ALA A 156 -25.25 9.40 18.33
N GLY A 157 -24.75 9.27 19.56
CA GLY A 157 -23.41 8.79 19.81
C GLY A 157 -23.30 7.41 19.18
N GLY A 158 -22.95 7.37 17.89
CA GLY A 158 -22.27 6.21 17.33
C GLY A 158 -20.97 6.00 18.09
N PRO A 159 -20.35 4.81 17.99
CA PRO A 159 -19.03 4.57 18.59
C PRO A 159 -18.08 5.71 18.18
N SER A 160 -17.65 6.53 19.13
CA SER A 160 -16.79 7.66 18.84
C SER A 160 -15.39 7.11 18.58
N VAL A 161 -14.79 7.42 17.44
CA VAL A 161 -13.38 7.10 17.21
C VAL A 161 -12.55 7.73 18.33
N ASP A 162 -11.61 6.99 18.92
CA ASP A 162 -10.70 7.52 19.94
C ASP A 162 -9.65 8.41 19.27
N GLU A 163 -10.03 9.65 18.98
CA GLU A 163 -9.22 10.63 18.25
C GLU A 163 -7.87 10.87 18.93
N ASP A 164 -7.86 11.00 20.25
CA ASP A 164 -6.63 11.23 21.04
C ASP A 164 -5.63 10.10 20.88
N VAL A 165 -6.12 8.86 20.93
CA VAL A 165 -5.32 7.64 20.84
C VAL A 165 -4.72 7.48 19.44
N LEU A 166 -5.51 7.75 18.39
CA LEU A 166 -5.02 7.72 17.00
C LEU A 166 -4.07 8.88 16.69
N ALA A 167 -4.31 10.06 17.26
CA ALA A 167 -3.41 11.20 17.14
C ALA A 167 -2.08 10.97 17.86
N GLU A 168 -2.08 10.28 19.00
CA GLU A 168 -0.86 9.86 19.69
C GLU A 168 -0.07 8.83 18.86
N LEU A 169 -0.74 7.80 18.32
CA LEU A 169 -0.14 6.82 17.41
C LEU A 169 0.55 7.50 16.21
N ALA A 170 -0.15 8.41 15.55
CA ALA A 170 0.38 9.13 14.41
C ALA A 170 1.60 9.97 14.81
N ARG A 171 1.53 10.70 15.92
CA ARG A 171 2.66 11.50 16.45
C ARG A 171 3.86 10.63 16.81
N ALA A 172 3.66 9.50 17.47
CA ALA A 172 4.73 8.60 17.88
C ALA A 172 5.52 8.03 16.69
N THR A 173 4.88 7.91 15.53
CA THR A 173 5.48 7.36 14.30
C THR A 173 5.89 8.43 13.28
N GLY A 174 5.64 9.71 13.56
CA GLY A 174 5.93 10.82 12.65
C GLY A 174 4.95 11.00 11.50
N GLY A 175 3.74 10.45 11.62
CA GLY A 175 2.62 10.66 10.70
C GLY A 175 1.63 11.72 11.18
N ILE A 176 0.45 11.76 10.56
CA ILE A 176 -0.66 12.67 10.91
C ILE A 176 -1.97 11.92 11.13
N PHE A 177 -2.82 12.50 11.97
CA PHE A 177 -4.19 12.06 12.18
C PHE A 177 -5.18 13.06 11.58
N ARG A 178 -6.21 12.56 10.89
CA ARG A 178 -7.30 13.36 10.30
C ARG A 178 -8.63 12.63 10.40
N MET A 179 -9.70 13.39 10.65
CA MET A 179 -11.06 12.90 10.49
C MET A 179 -11.55 13.13 9.06
N ALA A 180 -12.21 12.13 8.48
CA ALA A 180 -12.84 12.18 7.19
C ALA A 180 -14.34 11.88 7.35
N HIS A 181 -15.17 12.88 7.06
CA HIS A 181 -16.63 12.79 7.21
C HIS A 181 -17.33 12.39 5.90
N ASP A 182 -16.67 12.62 4.77
CA ASP A 182 -17.20 12.39 3.43
C ASP A 182 -16.06 11.99 2.45
N ALA A 183 -16.42 11.81 1.18
CA ALA A 183 -15.44 11.44 0.17
C ALA A 183 -14.44 12.57 -0.17
N ASP A 184 -14.85 13.83 -0.03
CA ASP A 184 -14.04 14.99 -0.40
C ASP A 184 -13.00 15.33 0.67
N SER A 185 -13.39 15.25 1.95
CA SER A 185 -12.49 15.31 3.10
C SER A 185 -11.49 14.15 3.07
N LEU A 186 -11.92 12.91 2.78
CA LEU A 186 -10.98 11.80 2.61
C LEU A 186 -9.97 12.07 1.48
N LYS A 187 -10.44 12.62 0.36
CA LYS A 187 -9.58 13.00 -0.77
C LYS A 187 -8.57 14.07 -0.37
N ALA A 188 -8.98 15.08 0.40
CA ALA A 188 -8.10 16.13 0.90
C ALA A 188 -6.99 15.56 1.81
N VAL A 189 -7.33 14.59 2.67
CA VAL A 189 -6.35 13.89 3.51
C VAL A 189 -5.35 13.11 2.66
N TYR A 190 -5.81 12.39 1.62
CA TYR A 190 -4.90 11.72 0.70
C TYR A 190 -3.98 12.69 -0.06
N GLN A 191 -4.45 13.88 -0.42
CA GLN A 191 -3.62 14.93 -1.02
C GLN A 191 -2.59 15.52 -0.05
N GLU A 192 -2.91 15.59 1.24
CA GLU A 192 -1.97 15.99 2.28
C GLU A 192 -0.87 14.92 2.44
N ILE A 193 -1.26 13.65 2.57
CA ILE A 193 -0.32 12.51 2.64
C ILE A 193 0.57 12.48 1.38
N ASP A 194 -0.01 12.74 0.20
CA ASP A 194 0.75 12.79 -1.04
C ASP A 194 1.86 13.85 -1.00
N ARG A 195 1.54 15.05 -0.52
CA ARG A 195 2.52 16.14 -0.38
C ARG A 195 3.62 15.80 0.63
N LEU A 196 3.27 15.12 1.73
CA LEU A 196 4.23 14.73 2.76
C LEU A 196 5.18 13.61 2.33
N GLU A 197 4.70 12.70 1.48
CA GLU A 197 5.44 11.51 1.05
C GLU A 197 5.99 11.61 -0.37
N ARG A 198 5.82 12.76 -1.02
CA ARG A 198 6.39 13.03 -2.34
C ARG A 198 7.92 13.06 -2.24
N SER A 199 8.52 11.92 -2.51
CA SER A 199 9.96 11.83 -2.75
C SER A 199 10.25 12.24 -4.19
N GLU A 200 11.33 12.99 -4.43
CA GLU A 200 11.92 13.11 -5.76
C GLU A 200 12.51 11.74 -6.12
N VAL A 201 11.69 10.89 -6.74
CA VAL A 201 12.14 9.60 -7.25
C VAL A 201 12.84 9.86 -8.58
N GLU A 202 14.17 9.92 -8.57
CA GLU A 202 14.96 9.44 -9.71
C GLU A 202 14.54 7.99 -9.95
N SER A 203 13.74 7.78 -10.99
CA SER A 203 13.19 6.48 -11.31
C SER A 203 14.32 5.53 -11.69
N ILE A 204 14.79 4.74 -10.73
CA ILE A 204 15.59 3.56 -11.05
C ILE A 204 14.59 2.50 -11.52
N ARG A 205 14.10 2.66 -12.75
CA ARG A 205 13.38 1.60 -13.46
C ARG A 205 14.40 0.48 -13.68
N PHE A 206 14.31 -0.57 -12.87
CA PHE A 206 14.92 -1.85 -13.21
C PHE A 206 14.16 -2.41 -14.41
N MET A 207 14.60 -2.03 -15.60
CA MET A 207 14.28 -2.76 -16.81
C MET A 207 15.04 -4.08 -16.73
N ASP A 208 14.31 -5.17 -16.53
CA ASP A 208 14.84 -6.53 -16.66
C ASP A 208 15.26 -6.72 -18.13
N TYR A 209 16.53 -6.44 -18.41
CA TYR A 209 17.09 -6.52 -19.75
C TYR A 209 17.31 -8.00 -20.07
N ARG A 210 16.33 -8.63 -20.70
CA ARG A 210 16.58 -9.94 -21.33
C ARG A 210 17.48 -9.72 -22.53
N GLU A 211 18.76 -10.03 -22.36
CA GLU A 211 19.76 -10.06 -23.42
C GLU A 211 19.42 -11.14 -24.46
N MET A 212 18.53 -10.82 -25.40
CA MET A 212 18.20 -11.68 -26.53
C MET A 212 19.30 -11.71 -27.61
N PHE A 213 20.48 -11.11 -27.39
CA PHE A 213 21.54 -11.07 -28.41
C PHE A 213 22.27 -12.42 -28.58
N VAL A 214 22.34 -13.25 -27.53
CA VAL A 214 23.03 -14.55 -27.53
C VAL A 214 22.59 -15.48 -28.68
N PRO A 215 21.29 -15.71 -28.95
CA PRO A 215 20.88 -16.55 -30.08
C PRO A 215 21.27 -15.94 -31.44
N PHE A 216 21.26 -14.61 -31.59
CA PHE A 216 21.68 -13.95 -32.84
C PHE A 216 23.21 -14.01 -33.04
N ALA A 217 23.99 -13.87 -31.97
CA ALA A 217 25.45 -14.01 -32.01
C ALA A 217 25.87 -15.45 -32.39
N LEU A 218 25.21 -16.46 -31.83
CA LEU A 218 25.41 -17.87 -32.21
C LEU A 218 25.06 -18.13 -33.67
N ALA A 219 23.95 -17.57 -34.16
CA ALA A 219 23.56 -17.69 -35.57
C ALA A 219 24.60 -17.05 -36.50
N ALA A 220 25.11 -15.86 -36.16
CA ALA A 220 26.17 -15.19 -36.93
C ALA A 220 27.48 -16.00 -36.93
N LEU A 221 27.88 -16.54 -35.77
CA LEU A 221 29.07 -17.39 -35.67
C LEU A 221 28.93 -18.66 -36.52
N ALA A 222 27.76 -19.30 -36.51
CA ALA A 222 27.50 -20.48 -37.32
C ALA A 222 27.61 -20.18 -38.83
N ILE A 223 27.07 -19.04 -39.29
CA ILE A 223 27.17 -18.61 -40.69
C ILE A 223 28.65 -18.38 -41.08
N LEU A 224 29.44 -17.77 -40.21
CA LEU A 224 30.86 -17.51 -40.47
C LEU A 224 31.67 -18.81 -40.54
N ILE A 225 31.38 -19.79 -39.68
CA ILE A 225 31.99 -21.12 -39.76
C ILE A 225 31.63 -21.80 -41.08
N VAL A 226 30.37 -21.71 -41.51
CA VAL A 226 29.92 -22.26 -42.80
C VAL A 226 30.62 -21.58 -43.97
N GLU A 227 30.79 -20.26 -43.95
CA GLU A 227 31.54 -19.52 -44.96
C GLU A 227 32.99 -20.02 -45.07
N VAL A 228 33.70 -20.13 -43.94
CA VAL A 228 35.08 -20.61 -43.90
C VAL A 228 35.18 -22.04 -44.41
N LEU A 229 34.26 -22.91 -44.03
CA LEU A 229 34.21 -24.29 -44.51
C LEU A 229 33.96 -24.34 -46.03
N LEU A 230 33.04 -23.53 -46.55
CA LEU A 230 32.75 -23.43 -47.99
C LEU A 230 33.93 -22.88 -48.79
N GLN A 231 34.65 -21.87 -48.27
CA GLN A 231 35.89 -21.36 -48.88
C GLN A 231 36.99 -22.44 -48.91
N CYS A 232 37.11 -23.25 -47.85
CA CYS A 232 38.13 -24.30 -47.78
C CYS A 232 37.83 -25.54 -48.63
N THR A 233 36.55 -25.87 -48.86
CA THR A 233 36.14 -27.12 -49.52
C THR A 233 35.63 -26.94 -50.95
N VAL A 234 34.64 -26.07 -51.17
CA VAL A 234 33.89 -26.00 -52.45
C VAL A 234 34.31 -24.79 -53.31
N PHE A 235 34.60 -23.64 -52.69
CA PHE A 235 35.00 -22.40 -53.35
C PHE A 235 36.46 -22.04 -53.05
N ARG A 236 37.36 -23.02 -53.21
CA ARG A 236 38.80 -22.82 -53.01
C ARG A 236 39.33 -21.75 -53.96
N ARG A 237 39.45 -20.52 -53.47
CA ARG A 237 40.13 -19.42 -54.16
C ARG A 237 41.64 -19.68 -54.06
N ILE A 238 42.19 -20.27 -55.10
CA ILE A 238 43.63 -20.30 -55.32
C ILE A 238 44.00 -18.89 -55.84
N PRO A 239 44.99 -18.20 -55.25
CA PRO A 239 45.54 -16.99 -55.85
C PRO A 239 46.17 -17.27 -57.22
#